data_AF-A0A7R7JHY7-F1
#
_entry.id   AF-A0A7R7JHY7-F1
#
_cell.length_a   1.000
_cell.length_b   1.000
_cell.length_c   1.000
_cell.angle_alpha   90.00
_cell.angle_beta   90.00
_cell.angle_gamma   90.00
#
_symmetry.space_group_name_H-M   'P 1'
#
loop_
_entity.id
_entity.type
_entity.pdbx_description
1 polymer ?
#
loop_
_entity_poly.entity_id
_entity_poly.type
_entity_poly.pdbx_seq_one_letter_code
_entity_poly.pdbx_strand_id
1 'polypeptide(L)'
;MRAIYSAPTVDAAELALKEFDRDFGAQYPGAIDVWRGAWPEFIAFLDYPVELRKIVYTTNAIESINFQLRKITKNRGTFPGQGLCDQVAVLGVVQHLQPQRRLFGDGNLQLDCGA
;
A
#
# COMPACT_ATOMS: atom_id res chain seq x y z
N MET A 1 7.03 -8.48 -13.99
CA MET A 1 6.84 -8.13 -12.55
C MET A 1 5.92 -9.07 -11.78
N ARG A 2 4.69 -9.41 -12.23
CA ARG A 2 3.78 -10.27 -11.43
C ARG A 2 4.41 -11.58 -10.95
N ALA A 3 5.16 -12.23 -11.83
CA ALA A 3 5.87 -13.47 -11.53
C ALA A 3 6.85 -13.36 -10.34
N ILE A 4 7.38 -12.16 -10.06
CA ILE A 4 8.34 -11.90 -8.97
C ILE A 4 7.62 -12.02 -7.62
N TYR A 5 6.57 -11.23 -7.39
CA TYR A 5 5.88 -11.18 -6.10
C TYR A 5 4.87 -12.32 -5.86
N SER A 6 4.54 -13.10 -6.89
CA SER A 6 3.71 -14.30 -6.75
C SER A 6 4.52 -15.60 -6.63
N ALA A 7 5.86 -15.52 -6.62
CA ALA A 7 6.71 -16.70 -6.58
C ALA A 7 6.53 -17.50 -5.27
N PRO A 8 6.52 -18.84 -5.32
CA PRO A 8 6.34 -19.68 -4.13
C PRO A 8 7.58 -19.72 -3.24
N THR A 9 8.78 -19.52 -3.81
CA THR A 9 10.07 -19.57 -3.12
C THR A 9 10.95 -18.39 -3.52
N VAL A 10 11.97 -18.10 -2.70
CA VAL A 10 12.97 -17.05 -2.97
C VAL A 10 13.69 -17.33 -4.29
N ASP A 11 14.13 -18.57 -4.51
CA ASP A 11 14.83 -18.96 -5.75
C ASP A 11 13.97 -18.74 -7.01
N ALA A 12 12.66 -19.02 -6.92
CA ALA A 12 11.73 -18.77 -8.02
C ALA A 12 11.54 -17.27 -8.26
N ALA A 13 11.54 -16.46 -7.21
CA ALA A 13 11.47 -15.01 -7.32
C ALA A 13 12.74 -14.41 -7.94
N GLU A 14 13.92 -14.92 -7.57
CA GLU A 14 15.20 -14.54 -8.15
C GLU A 14 15.26 -14.85 -9.64
N LEU A 15 14.79 -16.04 -10.03
CA LEU A 15 14.72 -16.41 -11.45
C LEU A 15 13.79 -15.48 -12.21
N ALA A 16 12.60 -15.19 -11.65
CA ALA A 16 11.66 -14.25 -12.25
C ALA A 16 12.23 -12.82 -12.36
N LEU A 17 13.04 -12.38 -11.39
CA LEU A 17 13.72 -11.08 -11.46
C LEU A 17 14.80 -11.08 -12.56
N LYS A 18 15.57 -12.17 -12.72
CA LYS A 18 16.56 -12.31 -13.80
C LYS A 18 15.93 -12.31 -15.18
N GLU A 19 14.79 -13.00 -15.34
CA GLU A 19 14.02 -12.97 -16.58
C GLU A 19 13.47 -11.57 -16.87
N PHE A 20 12.98 -10.88 -15.84
CA PHE A 20 12.52 -9.50 -15.97
C PHE A 20 13.65 -8.53 -16.36
N ASP A 21 14.85 -8.69 -15.80
CA ASP A 21 16.04 -7.92 -16.16
C ASP A 21 16.47 -8.19 -17.62
N ARG A 22 16.44 -9.45 -18.05
CA ARG A 22 16.74 -9.81 -19.44
C ARG A 22 15.78 -9.15 -20.43
N ASP A 23 14.49 -9.18 -20.14
CA ASP A 23 13.46 -8.75 -21.09
C ASP A 23 13.26 -7.21 -21.07
N PHE A 24 13.42 -6.57 -19.90
CA PHE A 24 13.08 -5.17 -19.69
C PHE A 24 14.20 -4.31 -19.11
N GLY A 25 15.29 -4.89 -18.62
CA GLY A 25 16.37 -4.16 -17.94
C GLY A 25 17.09 -3.17 -18.85
N ALA A 26 17.21 -3.47 -20.15
CA ALA A 26 17.78 -2.54 -21.12
C ALA A 26 16.90 -1.30 -21.37
N GLN A 27 15.58 -1.46 -21.30
CA GLN A 27 14.61 -0.38 -21.55
C GLN A 27 14.30 0.41 -20.27
N TYR A 28 14.29 -0.26 -19.12
CA TYR A 28 13.90 0.28 -17.82
C TYR A 28 14.91 -0.08 -16.72
N PRO A 29 16.16 0.40 -16.80
CA PRO A 29 17.20 0.06 -15.82
C PRO A 29 16.80 0.47 -14.39
N GLY A 30 16.16 1.63 -14.22
CA GLY A 30 15.70 2.09 -12.91
C GLY A 30 14.64 1.19 -12.26
N ALA A 31 13.87 0.44 -13.05
CA ALA A 31 12.93 -0.53 -12.48
C ALA A 31 13.67 -1.71 -11.84
N ILE A 32 14.78 -2.14 -12.46
CA ILE A 32 15.64 -3.20 -11.93
C ILE A 32 16.37 -2.72 -10.67
N ASP A 33 16.87 -1.48 -10.67
CA ASP A 33 17.55 -0.90 -9.51
C ASP A 33 16.64 -0.83 -8.28
N VAL A 34 15.37 -0.46 -8.46
CA VAL A 34 14.37 -0.46 -7.37
C VAL A 34 14.16 -1.86 -6.81
N TRP A 35 14.01 -2.87 -7.69
CA TRP A 35 13.86 -4.27 -7.25
C TRP A 35 15.10 -4.78 -6.52
N ARG A 36 16.30 -4.46 -7.01
CA ARG A 36 17.57 -4.84 -6.36
C ARG A 36 17.76 -4.15 -5.02
N GLY A 37 17.40 -2.87 -4.93
CA GLY A 37 17.47 -2.09 -3.69
C GLY A 37 16.53 -2.58 -2.61
N ALA A 38 15.30 -2.97 -2.98
CA ALA A 38 14.28 -3.48 -2.07
C ALA A 38 14.31 -5.01 -1.88
N TRP A 39 15.32 -5.70 -2.43
CA TRP A 39 15.39 -7.15 -2.43
C TRP A 39 15.43 -7.78 -1.01
N PRO A 40 16.19 -7.24 -0.05
CA PRO A 40 16.23 -7.77 1.31
C PRO A 40 14.86 -7.72 2.01
N GLU A 41 14.13 -6.62 1.87
CA GLU A 41 12.79 -6.44 2.43
C GLU A 41 11.77 -7.34 1.72
N PHE A 42 11.93 -7.52 0.41
CA PHE A 42 11.08 -8.38 -0.40
C PHE A 42 11.24 -9.87 -0.06
N ILE A 43 12.44 -10.34 0.29
CA ILE A 43 12.64 -11.74 0.73
C ILE A 43 11.83 -12.01 1.99
N ALA A 44 11.88 -11.12 2.99
CA ALA A 44 11.09 -11.25 4.21
C ALA A 44 9.57 -11.26 3.94
N PHE A 45 9.12 -10.62 2.87
CA PHE A 45 7.73 -10.68 2.43
C PHE A 45 7.32 -12.07 1.91
N LEU A 46 8.24 -12.85 1.32
CA LEU A 46 7.93 -14.20 0.83
C LEU A 46 7.70 -15.22 1.95
N ASP A 47 8.13 -14.92 3.19
CA ASP A 47 7.88 -15.76 4.36
C ASP A 47 6.39 -15.80 4.77
N TYR A 48 5.60 -14.80 4.36
CA TYR A 48 4.17 -14.83 4.63
C TYR A 48 3.47 -15.95 3.83
N PRO A 49 2.39 -16.56 4.37
CA PRO A 49 1.52 -17.45 3.60
C PRO A 49 0.98 -16.79 2.33
N VAL A 50 0.80 -17.58 1.27
CA VAL A 50 0.38 -17.09 -0.05
C VAL A 50 -0.96 -16.34 0.02
N GLU A 51 -1.86 -16.77 0.90
CA GLU A 51 -3.16 -16.16 1.17
C GLU A 51 -3.02 -14.70 1.64
N LEU A 52 -2.05 -14.43 2.53
CA LEU A 52 -1.77 -13.09 3.03
C LEU A 52 -1.04 -12.25 1.99
N ARG A 53 -0.14 -12.86 1.20
CA ARG A 53 0.53 -12.16 0.10
C ARG A 53 -0.48 -11.58 -0.89
N LYS A 54 -1.61 -12.27 -1.14
CA LYS A 54 -2.71 -11.75 -1.99
C LYS A 54 -3.28 -10.44 -1.51
N ILE A 55 -3.48 -10.31 -0.20
CA ILE A 55 -4.02 -9.10 0.41
C ILE A 55 -3.01 -7.95 0.27
N VAL A 56 -1.72 -8.25 0.43
CA VAL A 56 -0.66 -7.23 0.38
C VAL A 56 -0.41 -6.72 -1.04
N TYR A 57 -0.36 -7.59 -2.06
CA TYR A 57 -0.17 -7.13 -3.44
C TYR A 57 -1.45 -6.54 -4.05
N THR A 58 -2.62 -6.71 -3.43
CA THR A 58 -3.81 -5.97 -3.86
C THR A 58 -3.67 -4.50 -3.46
N THR A 59 -3.19 -3.70 -4.40
CA THR A 59 -3.05 -2.25 -4.26
C THR A 59 -4.38 -1.53 -4.06
N ASN A 60 -5.52 -2.21 -4.27
CA ASN A 60 -6.89 -1.70 -4.12
C ASN A 60 -7.12 -0.90 -2.84
N ALA A 61 -6.59 -1.32 -1.69
CA ALA A 61 -6.79 -0.61 -0.42
C ALA A 61 -6.02 0.73 -0.40
N ILE A 62 -4.74 0.71 -0.76
CA ILE A 62 -3.87 1.89 -0.78
C ILE A 62 -4.32 2.86 -1.89
N GLU A 63 -4.67 2.35 -3.06
CA GLU A 63 -5.21 3.12 -4.18
C GLU A 63 -6.53 3.80 -3.82
N SER A 64 -7.42 3.10 -3.12
CA SER A 64 -8.71 3.66 -2.68
C SER A 64 -8.53 4.81 -1.69
N ILE A 65 -7.58 4.69 -0.75
CA ILE A 65 -7.20 5.78 0.17
C ILE A 65 -6.61 6.96 -0.62
N ASN A 66 -5.63 6.70 -1.48
CA ASN A 66 -4.99 7.72 -2.30
C ASN A 66 -5.98 8.46 -3.20
N PHE A 67 -6.95 7.72 -3.76
CA PHE A 67 -8.03 8.30 -4.55
C PHE A 67 -8.90 9.24 -3.72
N GLN A 68 -9.30 8.84 -2.51
CA GLN A 68 -10.09 9.70 -1.62
C GLN A 68 -9.32 10.93 -1.16
N LEU A 69 -8.05 10.78 -0.80
CA LEU A 69 -7.20 11.92 -0.44
C LEU A 69 -7.09 12.92 -1.59
N ARG A 70 -6.83 12.45 -2.83
CA ARG A 70 -6.81 13.30 -4.03
C ARG A 70 -8.15 13.99 -4.26
N LYS A 71 -9.28 13.32 -4.04
CA LYS A 71 -10.61 13.92 -4.18
C LYS A 71 -10.82 15.08 -3.21
N ILE A 72 -10.40 14.93 -1.95
CA ILE A 72 -10.56 15.94 -0.90
C ILE A 72 -9.63 17.14 -1.14
N THR A 73 -8.43 16.90 -1.66
CA THR A 73 -7.42 17.94 -1.88
C THR A 73 -7.57 18.65 -3.23
N LYS A 74 -8.22 18.05 -4.24
CA LYS A 74 -8.34 18.62 -5.59
C LYS A 74 -8.90 20.05 -5.65
N ASN A 75 -9.79 20.41 -4.72
CA ASN A 75 -10.42 21.73 -4.67
C ASN A 75 -9.76 22.70 -3.67
N ARG A 76 -8.71 22.27 -2.95
CA ARG A 76 -7.97 23.10 -1.99
C ARG A 76 -6.60 23.44 -2.58
N GLY A 77 -6.47 24.64 -3.16
CA GLY A 77 -5.27 25.06 -3.88
C GLY A 77 -4.01 25.18 -3.01
N THR A 78 -4.11 25.83 -1.85
CA THR A 78 -2.98 26.00 -0.91
C THR A 78 -3.49 25.90 0.51
N PHE A 79 -2.78 25.15 1.35
CA PHE A 79 -3.05 25.11 2.78
C PHE A 79 -2.28 26.23 3.48
N PRO A 80 -2.93 27.06 4.31
CA PRO A 80 -2.27 28.21 4.95
C PRO A 80 -1.30 27.81 6.09
N GLY A 81 -1.20 26.52 6.44
CA GLY A 81 -0.21 26.00 7.39
C GLY A 81 -0.14 24.48 7.41
N GLN A 82 1.00 23.91 7.84
CA GLN A 82 1.24 22.46 7.87
C GLN A 82 0.19 21.71 8.71
N GLY A 83 -0.21 22.26 9.87
CA GLY A 83 -1.23 21.61 10.72
C GLY A 83 -2.60 21.42 10.06
N LEU A 84 -2.95 22.25 9.07
CA LEU A 84 -4.19 22.10 8.30
C LEU A 84 -4.06 21.02 7.23
N CYS A 85 -2.87 20.81 6.66
CA CYS A 85 -2.59 19.67 5.79
C CYS A 85 -2.78 18.36 6.55
N ASP A 86 -2.18 18.29 7.74
CA ASP A 86 -2.20 17.09 8.59
C ASP A 86 -3.63 16.74 9.01
N GLN A 87 -4.39 17.75 9.45
CA GLN A 87 -5.80 17.58 9.81
C GLN A 87 -6.65 17.09 8.63
N VAL A 88 -6.43 17.58 7.42
CA VAL A 88 -7.18 17.16 6.23
C VAL A 88 -6.80 15.74 5.80
N ALA A 89 -5.53 15.37 5.91
CA ALA A 89 -5.08 14.00 5.65
C ALA A 89 -5.71 13.02 6.65
N VAL A 90 -5.65 13.34 7.96
CA VAL A 90 -6.26 12.52 9.02
C VAL A 90 -7.77 12.42 8.83
N LEU A 91 -8.45 13.54 8.58
CA LEU A 91 -9.90 13.54 8.34
C LEU A 91 -10.29 12.69 7.13
N GLY A 92 -9.52 12.78 6.03
CA GLY A 92 -9.74 11.98 4.83
C GLY A 92 -9.58 10.48 5.09
N VAL A 93 -8.56 10.08 5.86
CA VAL A 93 -8.37 8.68 6.26
C VAL A 93 -9.51 8.22 7.17
N VAL A 94 -9.89 9.01 8.18
CA VAL A 94 -11.00 8.66 9.08
C VAL A 94 -12.29 8.48 8.29
N GLN A 95 -12.66 9.42 7.41
CA GLN A 95 -13.86 9.33 6.57
C GLN A 95 -13.84 8.11 5.64
N HIS A 96 -12.67 7.74 5.10
CA HIS A 96 -12.50 6.53 4.29
C HIS A 96 -12.80 5.24 5.09
N LEU A 97 -12.42 5.22 6.36
CA LEU A 97 -12.56 4.06 7.24
C LEU A 97 -13.95 3.97 7.90
N GLN A 98 -14.72 5.07 8.01
CA GLN A 98 -16.07 5.06 8.62
C GLN A 98 -17.05 4.06 7.96
N PRO A 99 -17.15 3.96 6.62
CA PRO A 99 -17.97 2.93 5.95
C PRO A 99 -17.50 1.51 6.24
N GLN A 100 -16.19 1.31 6.40
CA GLN A 100 -15.59 -0.01 6.69
C GLN A 100 -15.87 -0.44 8.13
N ARG A 101 -15.89 0.50 9.09
CA ARG A 101 -16.24 0.24 10.49
C ARG A 101 -17.67 -0.29 10.66
N ARG A 102 -18.63 0.13 9.83
CA ARG A 102 -20.01 -0.41 9.87
C ARG A 102 -20.13 -1.86 9.38
N LEU A 103 -19.14 -2.37 8.65
CA LEU A 103 -19.13 -3.76 8.16
C LEU A 103 -18.42 -4.71 9.14
N PHE A 104 -17.44 -4.22 9.90
CA PHE A 104 -16.83 -4.91 11.03
C PHE A 104 -17.53 -4.47 12.31
N GLY A 105 -18.69 -5.09 12.57
CA GLY A 105 -19.72 -4.67 13.54
C GLY A 105 -19.23 -3.96 14.79
N ASP A 106 -20.02 -2.97 15.20
CA ASP A 106 -19.87 -2.15 16.41
C ASP A 106 -19.73 -3.04 17.67
N GLY A 107 -18.51 -3.49 17.93
CA GLY A 107 -18.09 -3.99 19.22
C GLY A 107 -18.07 -2.81 20.17
N ASN A 108 -19.19 -2.64 20.85
CA ASN A 108 -19.50 -1.67 21.90
C ASN A 108 -18.27 -1.30 22.76
N LEU A 109 -17.55 -0.26 22.36
CA LEU A 109 -16.63 0.46 23.24
C LEU A 109 -17.25 1.82 23.52
N GLN A 110 -18.18 1.80 24.47
CA GLN A 110 -18.75 2.99 25.07
C GLN A 110 -17.59 3.74 25.73
N LEU A 111 -17.12 4.79 25.07
CA LEU A 111 -16.22 5.76 25.68
C LEU A 111 -17.07 6.57 26.67
N ASP A 112 -17.12 6.10 27.90
CA ASP A 112 -17.65 6.87 29.02
C ASP A 112 -16.72 8.08 29.21
N CYS A 113 -17.07 9.20 28.59
CA CYS A 113 -16.59 10.52 29.01
C CYS A 113 -17.27 10.83 30.36
N GLY A 114 -16.68 10.34 31.44
CA GLY A 114 -17.04 10.69 32.80
C GLY A 114 -16.52 12.07 33.19
N ALA A 115 -17.49 12.94 33.51
CA ALA A 115 -17.50 14.10 34.42
C ALA A 115 -16.34 15.11 34.39
#